data_AF-A0A0G4LPB0-F1
#
_entry.id   AF-A0A0G4LPB0-F1
#
_cell.length_a   1.000
_cell.length_b   1.000
_cell.length_c   1.000
_cell.angle_alpha   90.00
_cell.angle_beta   90.00
_cell.angle_gamma   90.00
#
_symmetry.space_group_name_H-M   'P 1'
#
loop_
_entity.id
_entity.type
_entity.pdbx_description
1 polymer ?
#
loop_
_entity_poly.entity_id
_entity_poly.type
_entity_poly.pdbx_seq_one_letter_code
_entity_poly.pdbx_strand_id
1 'polypeptide(L)'
;MASLSAPHLIDHLLSSGVIRILSTMLALDDDIMEIARQKAATLSKRGLASMEMLRGTILQLGVWDGSAPAVLSPKTLALKVLCLCHKSSDAEARQNLIEAVVPHLFALISKNDGDFSGATVDDRIQVNMALLLLQEHSVVAMESKLSQRWITEYLPTVALFLSGLLTSPGDDFRESRYLTLKLAMNTTNNNPISASIFGQGRLIRQLATASLSRFHKLHAIVGRGEFPTDVHRTLVLLLGLLINISEHCPESRQSLAAEIDLRPSSLDGLVTVWLENRELCGKAETVEQTSLAVAYGYLAILLGYLCLEARVRQRLTSQSNKKGLSYLLDSVQEFMTLHARAAGDDLAATLQPLVNELRLMMKRS
;
A
#
# COMPACT_ATOMS: atom_id res chain seq x y z
N MET A 1 11.47 29.84 3.24
CA MET A 1 11.91 28.84 4.23
C MET A 1 11.91 29.49 5.61
N ALA A 2 11.00 29.07 6.48
CA ALA A 2 11.12 29.28 7.92
C ALA A 2 10.65 27.98 8.57
N SER A 3 11.58 27.20 9.11
CA SER A 3 11.26 26.06 9.97
C SER A 3 10.78 26.60 11.31
N LEU A 4 9.54 27.05 11.38
CA LEU A 4 8.85 27.22 12.65
C LEU A 4 8.28 25.86 13.05
N SER A 5 9.18 24.90 13.29
CA SER A 5 8.81 23.75 14.11
C SER A 5 8.73 24.28 15.53
N ALA A 6 7.52 24.33 16.08
CA ALA A 6 7.30 24.55 17.50
C ALA A 6 6.79 23.23 18.09
N PRO A 7 7.66 22.22 18.31
CA PRO A 7 7.26 20.89 18.78
C PRO A 7 6.47 20.99 20.08
N HIS A 8 6.87 21.90 20.97
CA HIS A 8 6.21 22.20 22.24
C HIS A 8 4.74 22.61 22.10
N LEU A 9 4.32 23.23 20.99
CA LEU A 9 2.91 23.54 20.75
C LEU A 9 2.11 22.29 20.38
N ILE A 10 2.72 21.36 19.66
CA ILE A 10 2.09 20.08 19.32
C ILE A 10 1.91 19.26 20.61
N ASP A 11 2.93 19.19 21.45
CA ASP A 11 2.87 18.46 22.72
C ASP A 11 1.83 19.07 23.68
N HIS A 12 1.76 20.41 23.75
CA HIS A 12 0.70 21.09 24.50
C HIS A 12 -0.70 20.79 23.97
N LEU A 13 -0.91 20.83 22.65
CA LEU A 13 -2.20 20.49 22.03
C LEU A 13 -2.63 19.06 22.37
N LEU A 14 -1.69 18.10 22.33
CA LEU A 14 -1.95 16.70 22.66
C LEU A 14 -2.37 16.53 24.13
N SER A 15 -1.79 17.32 25.04
CA SER A 15 -2.14 17.29 26.47
C SER A 15 -3.48 17.97 26.82
N SER A 16 -4.05 18.81 25.93
CA SER A 16 -5.17 19.71 26.26
C SER A 16 -6.56 19.23 25.81
N GLY A 17 -6.74 17.94 25.53
CA GLY A 17 -8.04 17.38 25.12
C GLY A 17 -8.41 17.68 23.65
N VAL A 18 -7.43 18.01 22.81
CA VAL A 18 -7.62 18.28 21.37
C VAL A 18 -8.23 17.08 20.64
N ILE A 19 -7.95 15.87 21.11
CA ILE A 19 -8.46 14.62 20.53
C ILE A 19 -9.98 14.66 20.39
N ARG A 20 -10.71 15.06 21.44
CA ARG A 20 -12.18 15.13 21.40
C ARG A 20 -12.67 16.11 20.34
N ILE A 21 -12.01 17.27 20.22
CA ILE A 21 -12.34 18.28 19.22
C ILE A 21 -12.11 17.73 17.82
N LEU A 22 -10.96 17.08 17.58
CA LEU A 22 -10.63 16.48 16.30
C LEU A 22 -11.62 15.37 15.94
N SER A 23 -11.98 14.48 16.88
CA SER A 23 -13.00 13.46 16.67
C SER A 23 -14.35 14.05 16.28
N THR A 24 -14.78 15.14 16.93
CA THR A 24 -16.03 15.83 16.54
C THR A 24 -15.92 16.47 15.15
N MET A 25 -14.79 17.10 14.84
CA MET A 25 -14.56 17.71 13.53
C MET A 25 -14.54 16.68 12.39
N LEU A 26 -14.02 15.47 12.64
CA LEU A 26 -14.01 14.37 11.67
C LEU A 26 -15.41 13.90 11.26
N ALA A 27 -16.46 14.25 12.01
CA ALA A 27 -17.84 13.93 11.65
C ALA A 27 -18.52 14.99 10.76
N LEU A 28 -17.86 16.11 10.47
CA LEU A 28 -18.47 17.26 9.77
C LEU A 28 -17.92 17.42 8.35
N ASP A 29 -18.78 17.20 7.36
CA ASP A 29 -18.47 17.27 5.94
C ASP A 29 -18.66 18.66 5.32
N ASP A 30 -19.57 19.48 5.86
CA ASP A 30 -19.95 20.79 5.31
C ASP A 30 -18.76 21.77 5.27
N ASP A 31 -18.78 22.73 4.34
CA ASP A 31 -17.79 23.82 4.32
C ASP A 31 -17.91 24.63 5.62
N ILE A 32 -16.77 25.06 6.17
CA ILE A 32 -16.74 25.88 7.40
C ILE A 32 -17.62 27.13 7.25
N MET A 33 -17.73 27.72 6.05
CA MET A 33 -18.60 28.88 5.81
C MET A 33 -20.07 28.52 5.73
N GLU A 34 -20.43 27.30 5.33
CA GLU A 34 -21.81 26.84 5.39
C GLU A 34 -22.24 26.69 6.85
N ILE A 35 -21.43 26.01 7.67
CA ILE A 35 -21.65 25.87 9.11
C ILE A 35 -21.75 27.26 9.77
N ALA A 36 -20.82 28.16 9.46
CA ALA A 36 -20.80 29.50 10.05
C ALA A 36 -22.04 30.34 9.73
N ARG A 37 -22.65 30.14 8.55
CA ARG A 37 -23.86 30.86 8.12
C ARG A 37 -25.15 30.24 8.67
N GLN A 38 -25.10 29.02 9.22
CA GLN A 38 -26.28 28.42 9.82
C GLN A 38 -26.78 29.27 11.00
N LYS A 39 -28.10 29.40 11.13
CA LYS A 39 -28.72 30.17 12.23
C LYS A 39 -28.27 29.67 13.61
N ALA A 40 -28.00 28.37 13.73
CA ALA A 40 -27.52 27.74 14.96
C ALA A 40 -26.12 28.21 15.39
N ALA A 41 -25.29 28.69 14.46
CA ALA A 41 -23.94 29.17 14.78
C ALA A 41 -23.94 30.55 15.47
N THR A 42 -25.05 31.30 15.44
CA THR A 42 -25.23 32.62 16.10
C THR A 42 -24.13 33.67 15.80
N LEU A 43 -23.39 33.53 14.69
CA LEU A 43 -22.29 34.42 14.36
C LEU A 43 -22.77 35.79 13.88
N SER A 44 -22.16 36.85 14.41
CA SER A 44 -22.37 38.22 13.92
C SER A 44 -21.80 38.40 12.50
N LYS A 45 -22.21 39.46 11.79
CA LYS A 45 -21.61 39.83 10.49
C LYS A 45 -20.08 39.96 10.55
N ARG A 46 -19.55 40.51 11.65
CA ARG A 46 -18.10 40.60 11.88
C ARG A 46 -17.45 39.23 12.12
N GLY A 47 -18.16 38.34 12.82
CA GLY A 47 -17.72 36.94 13.00
C GLY A 47 -17.65 36.18 11.68
N LEU A 48 -18.65 36.31 10.82
CA LEU A 48 -18.66 35.72 9.48
C LEU A 48 -17.48 36.22 8.62
N ALA A 49 -17.24 37.53 8.60
CA ALA A 49 -16.10 38.11 7.87
C ALA A 49 -14.75 37.61 8.39
N SER A 50 -14.62 37.43 9.71
CA SER A 50 -13.41 36.89 10.33
C SER A 50 -13.19 35.41 9.95
N MET A 51 -14.26 34.61 9.92
CA MET A 51 -14.20 33.21 9.49
C MET A 51 -13.83 33.07 8.02
N GLU A 52 -14.35 33.95 7.16
CA GLU A 52 -14.01 33.97 5.74
C GLU A 52 -12.53 34.29 5.51
N MET A 53 -12.01 35.30 6.24
CA MET A 53 -10.58 35.64 6.21
C MET A 53 -9.72 34.49 6.72
N LEU A 54 -10.12 33.82 7.80
CA LEU A 54 -9.41 32.67 8.35
C LEU A 54 -9.39 31.50 7.35
N ARG A 55 -10.53 31.17 6.74
CA ARG A 55 -10.61 30.15 5.68
C ARG A 55 -9.66 30.47 4.53
N GLY A 56 -9.68 31.72 4.04
CA GLY A 56 -8.78 32.17 2.98
C GLY A 56 -7.30 32.03 3.36
N THR A 57 -6.95 32.40 4.59
CA THR A 57 -5.59 32.28 5.12
C THR A 57 -5.15 30.82 5.20
N ILE A 58 -5.99 29.94 5.74
CA ILE A 58 -5.69 28.50 5.87
C ILE A 58 -5.45 27.87 4.50
N LEU A 59 -6.28 28.18 3.50
CA LEU A 59 -6.13 27.64 2.14
C LEU A 59 -4.85 28.12 1.44
N GLN A 60 -4.32 29.29 1.83
CA GLN A 60 -3.06 29.83 1.30
C GLN A 60 -1.82 29.29 2.03
N LEU A 61 -1.98 28.55 3.13
CA LEU A 61 -0.84 27.96 3.83
C LEU A 61 -0.14 26.92 2.94
N GLY A 62 1.20 26.94 2.95
CA GLY A 62 2.02 25.94 2.25
C GLY A 62 1.92 24.52 2.82
N VAL A 63 1.02 24.28 3.79
CA VAL A 63 0.81 22.95 4.36
C VAL A 63 0.17 21.99 3.37
N TRP A 64 -0.53 22.47 2.33
CA TRP A 64 -1.29 21.64 1.40
C TRP A 64 -0.45 20.97 0.29
N ASP A 65 0.86 21.18 0.27
CA ASP A 65 1.78 20.55 -0.69
C ASP A 65 1.33 20.74 -2.16
N GLY A 66 0.76 21.91 -2.47
CA GLY A 66 0.25 22.26 -3.80
C GLY A 66 -1.16 21.75 -4.14
N SER A 67 -1.79 20.98 -3.25
CA SER A 67 -3.12 20.39 -3.43
C SER A 67 -4.09 20.86 -2.35
N ALA A 68 -4.36 22.17 -2.31
CA ALA A 68 -5.34 22.72 -1.37
C ALA A 68 -6.76 22.25 -1.73
N PRO A 69 -7.61 21.95 -0.74
CA PRO A 69 -8.98 21.54 -0.99
C PRO A 69 -9.81 22.72 -1.52
N ALA A 70 -10.81 22.43 -2.35
CA ALA A 70 -11.78 23.43 -2.80
C ALA A 70 -12.74 23.82 -1.66
N VAL A 71 -13.19 22.81 -0.92
CA VAL A 71 -14.05 22.92 0.27
C VAL A 71 -13.20 22.69 1.53
N LEU A 72 -13.17 23.69 2.41
CA LEU A 72 -12.48 23.55 3.69
C LEU A 72 -13.51 23.17 4.75
N SER A 73 -13.71 21.86 4.95
CA SER A 73 -14.56 21.32 6.01
C SER A 73 -13.79 21.17 7.33
N PRO A 74 -14.47 21.11 8.50
CA PRO A 74 -13.82 20.78 9.76
C PRO A 74 -13.10 19.43 9.70
N LYS A 75 -13.67 18.43 9.02
CA LYS A 75 -13.03 17.13 8.77
C LYS A 75 -11.68 17.28 8.07
N THR A 76 -11.64 18.07 6.99
CA THR A 76 -10.40 18.30 6.23
C THR A 76 -9.33 18.97 7.10
N LEU A 77 -9.74 19.95 7.92
CA LEU A 77 -8.84 20.62 8.85
C LEU A 77 -8.34 19.67 9.94
N ALA A 78 -9.21 18.83 10.50
CA ALA A 78 -8.85 17.85 11.52
C ALA A 78 -7.85 16.82 10.99
N LEU A 79 -8.10 16.25 9.80
CA LEU A 79 -7.16 15.36 9.12
C LEU A 79 -5.81 16.04 8.89
N LYS A 80 -5.82 17.30 8.45
CA LYS A 80 -4.57 18.02 8.22
C LYS A 80 -3.77 18.25 9.50
N VAL A 81 -4.45 18.63 10.58
CA VAL A 81 -3.84 18.77 11.90
C VAL A 81 -3.26 17.43 12.36
N LEU A 82 -3.98 16.32 12.22
CA LEU A 82 -3.48 14.98 12.56
C LEU A 82 -2.21 14.64 11.77
N CYS A 83 -2.16 14.91 10.45
CA CYS A 83 -0.97 14.69 9.64
C CYS A 83 0.23 15.55 10.06
N LEU A 84 -0.03 16.77 10.57
CA LEU A 84 1.02 17.64 11.11
C LEU A 84 1.51 17.14 12.49
N CYS A 85 0.58 16.74 13.36
CA CYS A 85 0.90 16.18 14.68
C CYS A 85 1.65 14.85 14.60
N HIS A 86 1.45 14.07 13.53
CA HIS A 86 2.21 12.84 13.28
C HIS A 86 3.73 13.07 13.19
N LYS A 87 4.14 14.30 12.87
CA LYS A 87 5.55 14.72 12.84
C LYS A 87 6.11 15.11 14.23
N SER A 88 5.34 14.97 15.31
CA SER A 88 5.83 15.21 16.68
C SER A 88 6.93 14.21 17.06
N SER A 89 7.82 14.65 17.95
CA SER A 89 8.84 13.83 18.60
C SER A 89 8.28 12.90 19.69
N ASP A 90 7.11 13.20 20.25
CA ASP A 90 6.48 12.35 21.27
C ASP A 90 5.72 11.18 20.61
N ALA A 91 6.33 9.99 20.66
CA ALA A 91 5.78 8.78 20.06
C ALA A 91 4.51 8.28 20.78
N GLU A 92 4.42 8.43 22.11
CA GLU A 92 3.30 7.92 22.89
C GLU A 92 2.06 8.81 22.70
N ALA A 93 2.25 10.13 22.79
CA ALA A 93 1.16 11.08 22.56
C ALA A 93 0.62 10.99 21.12
N ARG A 94 1.50 10.78 20.14
CA ARG A 94 1.12 10.51 18.75
C ARG A 94 0.31 9.22 18.60
N GLN A 95 0.75 8.14 19.25
CA GLN A 95 0.04 6.86 19.20
C GLN A 95 -1.38 6.97 19.76
N ASN A 96 -1.51 7.57 20.95
CA ASN A 96 -2.80 7.78 21.61
C ASN A 96 -3.75 8.67 20.77
N LEU A 97 -3.21 9.70 20.12
CA LEU A 97 -3.97 10.57 19.23
C LEU A 97 -4.54 9.80 18.04
N ILE A 98 -3.72 9.04 17.33
CA ILE A 98 -4.16 8.31 16.14
C ILE A 98 -5.13 7.19 16.51
N GLU A 99 -4.82 6.42 17.56
CA GLU A 99 -5.66 5.31 18.02
C GLU A 99 -7.11 5.76 18.30
N ALA A 100 -7.29 6.93 18.92
CA ALA A 100 -8.60 7.50 19.22
C ALA A 100 -9.43 7.83 17.96
N VAL A 101 -8.80 8.05 16.81
CA VAL A 101 -9.47 8.42 15.56
C VAL A 101 -9.47 7.31 14.50
N VAL A 102 -8.78 6.18 14.72
CA VAL A 102 -8.75 5.03 13.79
C VAL A 102 -10.13 4.64 13.24
N PRO A 103 -11.20 4.52 14.05
CA PRO A 103 -12.53 4.18 13.52
C PRO A 103 -13.04 5.18 12.47
N HIS A 104 -12.77 6.48 12.66
CA HIS A 104 -13.17 7.52 11.71
C HIS A 104 -12.34 7.45 10.43
N LEU A 105 -11.05 7.12 10.53
CA LEU A 105 -10.18 6.98 9.35
C LEU A 105 -10.62 5.81 8.46
N PHE A 106 -10.97 4.67 9.06
CA PHE A 106 -11.53 3.55 8.29
C PHE A 106 -12.91 3.85 7.71
N ALA A 107 -13.76 4.58 8.44
CA ALA A 107 -15.06 5.02 7.93
C ALA A 107 -14.95 5.92 6.67
N LEU A 108 -13.87 6.71 6.56
CA LEU A 108 -13.61 7.52 5.36
C LEU A 108 -13.25 6.64 4.15
N ILE A 109 -12.49 5.56 4.38
CA ILE A 109 -12.07 4.64 3.32
C ILE A 109 -13.24 3.73 2.90
N SER A 110 -14.15 3.40 3.81
CA SER A 110 -15.32 2.56 3.52
C SER A 110 -16.44 3.30 2.79
N LYS A 111 -16.43 4.64 2.72
CA LYS A 111 -17.59 5.46 2.30
C LYS A 111 -18.19 5.07 0.94
N ASN A 112 -17.37 4.57 0.02
CA ASN A 112 -17.80 4.24 -1.34
C ASN A 112 -17.59 2.75 -1.71
N ASP A 113 -17.28 1.86 -0.77
CA ASP A 113 -17.10 0.42 -1.02
C ASP A 113 -16.18 0.05 -2.21
N GLY A 114 -15.18 0.90 -2.48
CA GLY A 114 -14.25 0.73 -3.60
C GLY A 114 -14.75 1.25 -4.96
N ASP A 115 -15.91 1.88 -5.02
CA ASP A 115 -16.35 2.68 -6.17
C ASP A 115 -15.81 4.12 -6.07
N PHE A 116 -15.18 4.59 -7.13
CA PHE A 116 -14.55 5.90 -7.19
C PHE A 116 -15.17 6.84 -8.23
N SER A 117 -16.22 6.39 -8.93
CA SER A 117 -16.82 7.12 -10.05
C SER A 117 -17.36 8.50 -9.68
N GLY A 118 -17.73 8.72 -8.42
CA GLY A 118 -18.22 10.00 -7.89
C GLY A 118 -17.25 10.76 -6.99
N ALA A 119 -16.00 10.30 -6.82
CA ALA A 119 -15.08 10.89 -5.84
C ALA A 119 -14.58 12.28 -6.27
N THR A 120 -14.85 13.29 -5.45
CA THR A 120 -14.36 14.66 -5.68
C THR A 120 -12.86 14.78 -5.41
N VAL A 121 -12.26 15.91 -5.79
CA VAL A 121 -10.84 16.22 -5.44
C VAL A 121 -10.67 16.22 -3.92
N ASP A 122 -11.62 16.80 -3.19
CA ASP A 122 -11.57 16.92 -1.74
C ASP A 122 -11.73 15.56 -1.05
N ASP A 123 -12.59 14.68 -1.57
CA ASP A 123 -12.68 13.29 -1.09
C ASP A 123 -11.33 12.59 -1.23
N ARG A 124 -10.64 12.76 -2.37
CA ARG A 124 -9.31 12.15 -2.59
C ARG A 124 -8.26 12.70 -1.63
N ILE A 125 -8.26 14.01 -1.39
CA ILE A 125 -7.36 14.66 -0.42
C ILE A 125 -7.59 14.08 0.98
N GLN A 126 -8.83 13.98 1.42
CA GLN A 126 -9.19 13.43 2.73
C GLN A 126 -8.81 11.95 2.86
N VAL A 127 -9.13 11.14 1.85
CA VAL A 127 -8.78 9.71 1.79
C VAL A 127 -7.26 9.52 1.83
N ASN A 128 -6.49 10.32 1.10
CA ASN A 128 -5.02 10.24 1.14
C ASN A 128 -4.46 10.56 2.52
N MET A 129 -4.99 11.59 3.20
CA MET A 129 -4.58 11.88 4.58
C MET A 129 -4.94 10.75 5.54
N ALA A 130 -6.14 10.16 5.42
CA ALA A 130 -6.54 9.03 6.24
C ALA A 130 -5.66 7.80 6.01
N LEU A 131 -5.37 7.46 4.75
CA LEU A 131 -4.48 6.36 4.37
C LEU A 131 -3.05 6.58 4.86
N LEU A 132 -2.53 7.81 4.79
CA LEU A 132 -1.21 8.15 5.31
C LEU A 132 -1.13 7.86 6.81
N LEU A 133 -2.10 8.36 7.59
CA LEU A 133 -2.15 8.15 9.03
C LEU A 133 -2.28 6.67 9.40
N LEU A 134 -3.14 5.92 8.70
CA LEU A 134 -3.33 4.49 8.93
C LEU A 134 -2.09 3.67 8.55
N GLN A 135 -1.47 3.98 7.41
CA GLN A 135 -0.25 3.31 6.96
C GLN A 135 0.89 3.49 7.94
N GLU A 136 1.05 4.68 8.50
CA GLU A 136 2.12 4.96 9.46
C GLU A 136 1.87 4.27 10.81
N HIS A 137 0.60 4.16 11.22
CA HIS A 137 0.21 3.53 12.48
C HIS A 137 0.14 1.99 12.40
N SER A 138 0.06 1.42 11.20
CA SER A 138 -0.29 0.01 11.01
C SER A 138 0.70 -0.96 11.66
N VAL A 139 2.00 -0.69 11.64
CA VAL A 139 3.02 -1.59 12.21
C VAL A 139 2.80 -1.72 13.73
N VAL A 140 2.74 -0.58 14.42
CA VAL A 140 2.51 -0.53 15.87
C VAL A 140 1.16 -1.14 16.23
N ALA A 141 0.11 -0.85 15.45
CA ALA A 141 -1.20 -1.44 15.68
C ALA A 141 -1.19 -2.97 15.59
N MET A 142 -0.52 -3.53 14.57
CA MET A 142 -0.44 -4.97 14.35
C MET A 142 0.45 -5.70 15.37
N GLU A 143 1.40 -5.01 16.00
CA GLU A 143 2.24 -5.51 17.10
C GLU A 143 1.60 -5.32 18.49
N SER A 144 0.44 -4.67 18.56
CA SER A 144 -0.27 -4.36 19.80
C SER A 144 -1.51 -5.23 20.03
N LYS A 145 -2.22 -4.95 21.13
CA LYS A 145 -3.52 -5.55 21.45
C LYS A 145 -4.63 -5.19 20.44
N LEU A 146 -4.41 -4.19 19.60
CA LEU A 146 -5.36 -3.75 18.56
C LEU A 146 -5.36 -4.65 17.33
N SER A 147 -4.35 -5.50 17.16
CA SER A 147 -4.18 -6.35 15.98
C SER A 147 -5.44 -7.15 15.65
N GLN A 148 -6.06 -7.77 16.66
CA GLN A 148 -7.29 -8.54 16.47
C GLN A 148 -8.41 -7.69 15.89
N ARG A 149 -8.61 -6.47 16.43
CA ARG A 149 -9.64 -5.55 15.96
C ARG A 149 -9.36 -5.11 14.53
N TRP A 150 -8.10 -4.79 14.21
CA TRP A 150 -7.68 -4.45 12.86
C TRP A 150 -8.02 -5.56 11.87
N ILE A 151 -7.64 -6.79 12.21
CA ILE A 151 -7.88 -7.98 11.38
C ILE A 151 -9.38 -8.18 11.13
N THR A 152 -10.20 -8.13 12.17
CA THR A 152 -11.63 -8.50 12.03
C THR A 152 -12.52 -7.38 11.54
N GLU A 153 -12.27 -6.13 11.94
CA GLU A 153 -13.16 -5.01 11.65
C GLU A 153 -12.70 -4.17 10.45
N TYR A 154 -11.40 -4.07 10.20
CA TYR A 154 -10.86 -3.03 9.31
C TYR A 154 -10.19 -3.56 8.04
N LEU A 155 -9.39 -4.63 8.12
CA LEU A 155 -8.69 -5.16 6.94
C LEU A 155 -9.62 -5.62 5.80
N PRO A 156 -10.84 -6.15 6.03
CA PRO A 156 -11.78 -6.42 4.96
C PRO A 156 -12.14 -5.17 4.13
N THR A 157 -12.30 -4.02 4.80
CA THR A 157 -12.52 -2.73 4.13
C THR A 157 -11.30 -2.33 3.30
N VAL A 158 -10.08 -2.52 3.82
CA VAL A 158 -8.85 -2.23 3.07
C VAL A 158 -8.73 -3.10 1.82
N ALA A 159 -9.06 -4.40 1.92
CA ALA A 159 -9.04 -5.32 0.79
C ALA A 159 -10.05 -4.91 -0.29
N LEU A 160 -11.29 -4.57 0.10
CA LEU A 160 -12.31 -4.07 -0.83
C LEU A 160 -11.88 -2.77 -1.51
N PHE A 161 -11.38 -1.82 -0.72
CA PHE A 161 -10.89 -0.54 -1.21
C PHE A 161 -9.73 -0.70 -2.19
N LEU A 162 -8.75 -1.56 -1.88
CA LEU A 162 -7.64 -1.88 -2.76
C LEU A 162 -8.12 -2.52 -4.07
N SER A 163 -9.11 -3.42 -4.00
CA SER A 163 -9.72 -4.04 -5.20
C SER A 163 -10.29 -2.98 -6.14
N GLY A 164 -11.04 -2.02 -5.60
CA GLY A 164 -11.58 -0.89 -6.35
C GLY A 164 -10.47 -0.05 -6.98
N LEU A 165 -9.43 0.27 -6.21
CA LEU A 165 -8.33 1.10 -6.66
C LEU A 165 -7.54 0.47 -7.82
N LEU A 166 -7.37 -0.86 -7.80
CA LEU A 166 -6.71 -1.60 -8.86
C LEU A 166 -7.53 -1.63 -10.16
N THR A 167 -8.85 -1.42 -10.09
CA THR A 167 -9.73 -1.33 -11.27
C THR A 167 -10.01 0.10 -11.73
N SER A 168 -9.71 1.09 -10.89
CA SER A 168 -9.92 2.49 -11.24
C SER A 168 -9.00 2.91 -12.40
N PRO A 169 -9.55 3.47 -13.49
CA PRO A 169 -8.76 3.96 -14.60
C PRO A 169 -8.01 5.24 -14.21
N GLY A 170 -6.85 5.46 -14.84
CA GLY A 170 -6.09 6.70 -14.70
C GLY A 170 -5.16 6.77 -13.49
N ASP A 171 -4.62 7.98 -13.29
CA ASP A 171 -3.58 8.29 -12.29
C ASP A 171 -4.10 9.09 -11.09
N ASP A 172 -5.37 9.48 -11.08
CA ASP A 172 -5.98 10.30 -10.01
C ASP A 172 -5.89 9.66 -8.62
N PHE A 173 -5.83 8.33 -8.58
CA PHE A 173 -5.71 7.53 -7.36
C PHE A 173 -4.33 6.89 -7.20
N ARG A 174 -3.29 7.44 -7.84
CA ARG A 174 -1.92 6.90 -7.74
C ARG A 174 -1.42 6.91 -6.29
N GLU A 175 -1.60 8.01 -5.57
CA GLU A 175 -1.16 8.12 -4.17
C GLU A 175 -1.97 7.19 -3.25
N SER A 176 -3.30 7.16 -3.41
CA SER A 176 -4.17 6.28 -2.63
C SER A 176 -3.77 4.82 -2.83
N ARG A 177 -3.51 4.39 -4.09
CA ARG A 177 -2.97 3.05 -4.39
C ARG A 177 -1.68 2.76 -3.68
N TYR A 178 -0.73 3.69 -3.72
CA TYR A 178 0.56 3.53 -3.09
C TYR A 178 0.44 3.34 -1.57
N LEU A 179 -0.33 4.20 -0.91
CA LEU A 179 -0.53 4.14 0.54
C LEU A 179 -1.31 2.90 0.96
N THR A 180 -2.36 2.51 0.23
CA THR A 180 -3.12 1.28 0.51
C THR A 180 -2.27 0.02 0.31
N LEU A 181 -1.38 -0.02 -0.69
CA LEU A 181 -0.46 -1.14 -0.88
C LEU A 181 0.54 -1.23 0.28
N LYS A 182 1.10 -0.11 0.76
CA LYS A 182 1.97 -0.09 1.94
C LYS A 182 1.23 -0.55 3.20
N LEU A 183 0.00 -0.08 3.40
CA LEU A 183 -0.86 -0.51 4.51
C LEU A 183 -1.08 -2.03 4.48
N ALA A 184 -1.48 -2.57 3.32
CA ALA A 184 -1.67 -4.00 3.14
C ALA A 184 -0.37 -4.78 3.37
N MET A 185 0.77 -4.29 2.85
CA MET A 185 2.10 -4.87 3.10
C MET A 185 2.42 -4.97 4.60
N ASN A 186 2.28 -3.87 5.33
CA ASN A 186 2.58 -3.82 6.76
C ASN A 186 1.69 -4.80 7.55
N THR A 187 0.42 -4.94 7.16
CA THR A 187 -0.55 -5.78 7.90
C THR A 187 -0.47 -7.26 7.55
N THR A 188 0.07 -7.61 6.38
CA THR A 188 0.18 -9.01 5.94
C THR A 188 1.53 -9.65 6.27
N ASN A 189 2.54 -8.84 6.58
CA ASN A 189 3.88 -9.32 6.93
C ASN A 189 3.83 -10.24 8.16
N ASN A 190 4.32 -11.48 8.02
CA ASN A 190 4.31 -12.52 9.07
C ASN A 190 2.94 -12.73 9.75
N ASN A 191 1.83 -12.44 9.05
CA ASN A 191 0.47 -12.54 9.61
C ASN A 191 -0.45 -13.33 8.66
N PRO A 192 -0.52 -14.67 8.81
CA PRO A 192 -1.33 -15.54 7.94
C PRO A 192 -2.81 -15.17 7.88
N ILE A 193 -3.38 -14.72 9.00
CA ILE A 193 -4.81 -14.36 9.08
C ILE A 193 -5.06 -13.12 8.23
N SER A 194 -4.25 -12.08 8.40
CA SER A 194 -4.32 -10.87 7.56
C SER A 194 -4.09 -11.20 6.10
N ALA A 195 -3.05 -11.98 5.78
CA ALA A 195 -2.75 -12.44 4.43
C ALA A 195 -3.97 -13.14 3.76
N SER A 196 -4.69 -13.98 4.51
CA SER A 196 -5.90 -14.66 4.00
C SER A 196 -7.04 -13.71 3.65
N ILE A 197 -7.15 -12.54 4.27
CA ILE A 197 -8.17 -11.53 3.93
C ILE A 197 -7.90 -10.96 2.54
N PHE A 198 -6.63 -10.70 2.21
CA PHE A 198 -6.23 -10.16 0.91
C PHE A 198 -6.11 -11.25 -0.17
N GLY A 199 -5.92 -12.51 0.21
CA GLY A 199 -5.71 -13.63 -0.71
C GLY A 199 -6.96 -14.20 -1.38
N GLN A 200 -8.13 -13.64 -1.12
CA GLN A 200 -9.40 -14.19 -1.61
C GLN A 200 -9.79 -13.68 -3.01
N GLY A 201 -10.33 -14.61 -3.82
CA GLY A 201 -11.16 -14.30 -4.97
C GLY A 201 -10.50 -13.41 -6.03
N ARG A 202 -11.13 -12.27 -6.31
CA ARG A 202 -10.77 -11.33 -7.39
C ARG A 202 -9.50 -10.53 -7.10
N LEU A 203 -9.22 -10.24 -5.82
CA LEU A 203 -8.15 -9.32 -5.44
C LEU A 203 -6.76 -9.85 -5.80
N ILE A 204 -6.49 -11.13 -5.51
CA ILE A 204 -5.20 -11.74 -5.86
C ILE A 204 -4.93 -11.69 -7.38
N ARG A 205 -5.97 -11.88 -8.19
CA ARG A 205 -5.91 -11.83 -9.66
C ARG A 205 -5.70 -10.41 -10.16
N GLN A 206 -6.36 -9.43 -9.55
CA GLN A 206 -6.11 -8.01 -9.83
C GLN A 206 -4.67 -7.62 -9.47
N LEU A 207 -4.14 -8.08 -8.34
CA LEU A 207 -2.75 -7.84 -7.94
C LEU A 207 -1.76 -8.43 -8.96
N ALA A 208 -1.94 -9.69 -9.38
CA ALA A 208 -1.09 -10.32 -10.39
C ALA A 208 -1.16 -9.59 -11.75
N THR A 209 -2.36 -9.25 -12.20
CA THR A 209 -2.59 -8.48 -13.45
C THR A 209 -1.92 -7.12 -13.38
N ALA A 210 -2.05 -6.45 -12.24
CA ALA A 210 -1.44 -5.16 -12.03
C ALA A 210 0.09 -5.29 -12.04
N SER A 211 0.70 -6.26 -11.35
CA SER A 211 2.14 -6.53 -11.41
C SER A 211 2.63 -6.73 -12.85
N LEU A 212 1.95 -7.56 -13.64
CA LEU A 212 2.29 -7.79 -15.05
C LEU A 212 2.24 -6.48 -15.87
N SER A 213 1.18 -5.70 -15.71
CA SER A 213 1.05 -4.39 -16.38
C SER A 213 2.20 -3.45 -16.03
N ARG A 214 2.65 -3.44 -14.77
CA ARG A 214 3.77 -2.57 -14.33
C ARG A 214 5.11 -3.08 -14.87
N PHE A 215 5.33 -4.38 -14.99
CA PHE A 215 6.50 -4.91 -15.70
C PHE A 215 6.54 -4.43 -17.16
N HIS A 216 5.42 -4.54 -17.90
CA HIS A 216 5.35 -4.05 -19.27
C HIS A 216 5.61 -2.54 -19.37
N LYS A 217 5.04 -1.74 -18.46
CA LYS A 217 5.28 -0.28 -18.39
C LYS A 217 6.74 0.04 -18.09
N LEU A 218 7.34 -0.68 -17.13
CA LEU A 218 8.74 -0.54 -16.74
C LEU A 218 9.66 -0.83 -17.93
N HIS A 219 9.47 -1.96 -18.61
CA HIS A 219 10.23 -2.32 -19.82
C HIS A 219 10.09 -1.28 -20.94
N ALA A 220 8.87 -0.80 -21.19
CA ALA A 220 8.60 0.16 -22.26
C ALA A 220 9.27 1.53 -22.03
N ILE A 221 9.43 1.95 -20.77
CA ILE A 221 10.10 3.22 -20.41
C ILE A 221 11.62 3.03 -20.36
N VAL A 222 12.11 1.93 -19.78
CA VAL A 222 13.55 1.60 -19.76
C VAL A 222 14.11 1.46 -21.16
N GLY A 223 13.35 0.87 -22.10
CA GLY A 223 13.73 0.81 -23.52
C GLY A 223 13.90 2.17 -24.20
N ARG A 224 13.43 3.27 -23.57
CA ARG A 224 13.61 4.65 -24.03
C ARG A 224 14.76 5.37 -23.32
N GLY A 225 15.49 4.70 -22.43
CA GLY A 225 16.62 5.26 -21.69
C GLY A 225 16.26 5.96 -20.38
N GLU A 226 15.05 5.77 -19.86
CA GLU A 226 14.60 6.36 -18.60
C GLU A 226 14.28 5.27 -17.56
N PHE A 227 14.54 5.53 -16.27
CA PHE A 227 14.14 4.63 -15.19
C PHE A 227 12.93 5.18 -14.43
N PRO A 228 11.72 4.60 -14.58
CA PRO A 228 10.51 5.11 -13.94
C PRO A 228 10.44 4.65 -12.47
N THR A 229 11.12 5.38 -11.57
CA THR A 229 11.24 5.06 -10.15
C THR A 229 9.89 4.77 -9.47
N ASP A 230 8.84 5.53 -9.76
CA ASP A 230 7.53 5.33 -9.14
C ASP A 230 6.83 4.04 -9.61
N VAL A 231 7.02 3.69 -10.89
CA VAL A 231 6.48 2.43 -11.45
C VAL A 231 7.18 1.24 -10.82
N HIS A 232 8.52 1.31 -10.72
CA HIS A 232 9.33 0.28 -10.06
C HIS A 232 8.96 0.13 -8.57
N ARG A 233 8.90 1.24 -7.82
CA ARG A 233 8.54 1.22 -6.40
C ARG A 233 7.16 0.62 -6.16
N THR A 234 6.18 0.96 -6.98
CA THR A 234 4.83 0.38 -6.90
C THR A 234 4.84 -1.11 -7.25
N LEU A 235 5.63 -1.51 -8.25
CA LEU A 235 5.80 -2.92 -8.63
C LEU A 235 6.37 -3.76 -7.49
N VAL A 236 7.42 -3.28 -6.81
CA VAL A 236 8.01 -3.98 -5.66
C VAL A 236 6.98 -4.18 -4.54
N LEU A 237 6.14 -3.18 -4.26
CA LEU A 237 5.07 -3.32 -3.26
C LEU A 237 4.03 -4.38 -3.64
N LEU A 238 3.61 -4.45 -4.91
CA LEU A 238 2.68 -5.48 -5.36
C LEU A 238 3.28 -6.88 -5.22
N LEU A 239 4.53 -7.03 -5.62
CA LEU A 239 5.23 -8.32 -5.53
C LEU A 239 5.42 -8.73 -4.07
N GLY A 240 5.84 -7.81 -3.20
CA GLY A 240 5.91 -8.07 -1.77
C GLY A 240 4.56 -8.51 -1.20
N LEU A 241 3.46 -7.86 -1.60
CA LEU A 241 2.14 -8.19 -1.07
C LEU A 241 1.69 -9.56 -1.57
N LEU A 242 1.92 -9.84 -2.85
CA LEU A 242 1.67 -11.16 -3.45
C LEU A 242 2.49 -12.26 -2.77
N ILE A 243 3.74 -11.98 -2.37
CA ILE A 243 4.58 -12.91 -1.61
C ILE A 243 3.99 -13.19 -0.24
N ASN A 244 3.73 -12.14 0.58
CA ASN A 244 3.14 -12.28 1.91
C ASN A 244 1.84 -13.11 1.88
N ILE A 245 1.02 -12.88 0.85
CA ILE A 245 -0.23 -13.62 0.66
C ILE A 245 0.05 -15.08 0.23
N SER A 246 0.85 -15.27 -0.81
CA SER A 246 1.08 -16.58 -1.43
C SER A 246 1.89 -17.52 -0.56
N GLU A 247 2.68 -16.98 0.37
CA GLU A 247 3.41 -17.75 1.38
C GLU A 247 2.43 -18.48 2.32
N HIS A 248 1.44 -17.74 2.85
CA HIS A 248 0.59 -18.23 3.93
C HIS A 248 -0.79 -18.74 3.49
N CYS A 249 -1.27 -18.38 2.29
CA CYS A 249 -2.65 -18.68 1.86
C CYS A 249 -2.67 -19.63 0.64
N PRO A 250 -2.92 -20.94 0.82
CA PRO A 250 -3.08 -21.89 -0.28
C PRO A 250 -4.18 -21.50 -1.29
N GLU A 251 -5.28 -20.93 -0.82
CA GLU A 251 -6.42 -20.51 -1.63
C GLU A 251 -6.03 -19.42 -2.63
N SER A 252 -5.10 -18.54 -2.26
CA SER A 252 -4.57 -17.52 -3.16
C SER A 252 -3.80 -18.12 -4.33
N ARG A 253 -2.99 -19.16 -4.07
CA ARG A 253 -2.23 -19.90 -5.09
C ARG A 253 -3.18 -20.65 -6.02
N GLN A 254 -4.21 -21.28 -5.45
CA GLN A 254 -5.25 -21.97 -6.23
C GLN A 254 -6.06 -21.01 -7.11
N SER A 255 -6.39 -19.81 -6.60
CA SER A 255 -7.11 -18.79 -7.37
C SER A 255 -6.33 -18.35 -8.61
N LEU A 256 -5.01 -18.15 -8.49
CA LEU A 256 -4.14 -17.86 -9.63
C LEU A 256 -3.95 -19.07 -10.55
N ALA A 257 -3.84 -20.27 -9.99
CA ALA A 257 -3.76 -21.50 -10.78
C ALA A 257 -5.03 -21.75 -11.62
N ALA A 258 -6.19 -21.33 -11.13
CA ALA A 258 -7.45 -21.42 -11.86
C ALA A 258 -7.49 -20.50 -13.11
N GLU A 259 -6.64 -19.47 -13.18
CA GLU A 259 -6.54 -18.58 -14.36
C GLU A 259 -5.66 -19.14 -15.48
N ILE A 260 -4.94 -20.26 -15.28
CA ILE A 260 -4.01 -20.79 -16.29
C ILE A 260 -4.71 -21.04 -17.63
N ASP A 261 -5.97 -21.46 -17.59
CA ASP A 261 -6.76 -21.76 -18.79
C ASP A 261 -7.55 -20.54 -19.31
N LEU A 262 -7.60 -19.44 -18.55
CA LEU A 262 -8.27 -18.21 -18.94
C LEU A 262 -7.29 -17.35 -19.75
N ARG A 263 -7.71 -16.88 -20.94
CA ARG A 263 -6.89 -15.98 -21.77
C ARG A 263 -7.42 -14.55 -21.72
N PRO A 264 -6.57 -13.54 -21.46
CA PRO A 264 -5.15 -13.64 -21.09
C PRO A 264 -4.94 -14.10 -19.63
N SER A 265 -3.90 -14.91 -19.38
CA SER A 265 -3.51 -15.36 -18.04
C SER A 265 -2.39 -14.47 -17.50
N SER A 266 -2.65 -13.81 -16.38
CA SER A 266 -1.64 -12.96 -15.71
C SER A 266 -0.46 -13.79 -15.19
N LEU A 267 -0.72 -15.03 -14.76
CA LEU A 267 0.34 -15.96 -14.35
C LEU A 267 1.27 -16.30 -15.52
N ASP A 268 0.72 -16.60 -16.71
CA ASP A 268 1.56 -16.90 -17.89
C ASP A 268 2.44 -15.71 -18.28
N GLY A 269 1.89 -14.50 -18.22
CA GLY A 269 2.66 -13.30 -18.48
C GLY A 269 3.78 -13.11 -17.46
N LEU A 270 3.51 -13.32 -16.17
CA LEU A 270 4.52 -13.22 -15.11
C LEU A 270 5.63 -14.28 -15.26
N VAL A 271 5.28 -15.52 -15.61
CA VAL A 271 6.29 -16.57 -15.90
C VAL A 271 7.14 -16.18 -17.12
N THR A 272 6.52 -15.64 -18.17
CA THR A 272 7.24 -15.19 -19.38
C THR A 272 8.23 -14.07 -19.04
N VAL A 273 7.77 -13.03 -18.34
CA VAL A 273 8.62 -11.92 -17.89
C VAL A 273 9.80 -12.43 -17.07
N TRP A 274 9.58 -13.35 -16.14
CA TRP A 274 10.67 -13.92 -15.36
C TRP A 274 11.63 -14.74 -16.22
N LEU A 275 11.14 -15.63 -17.07
CA LEU A 275 11.99 -16.48 -17.92
C LEU A 275 12.90 -15.65 -18.83
N GLU A 276 12.39 -14.56 -19.40
CA GLU A 276 13.14 -13.66 -20.29
C GLU A 276 14.21 -12.85 -19.55
N ASN A 277 14.01 -12.58 -18.25
CA ASN A 277 14.83 -11.63 -17.49
C ASN A 277 15.64 -12.27 -16.33
N ARG A 278 15.50 -13.57 -16.10
CA ARG A 278 16.11 -14.28 -14.95
C ARG A 278 17.63 -14.09 -14.80
N GLU A 279 18.35 -13.91 -15.91
CA GLU A 279 19.81 -13.78 -15.89
C GLU A 279 20.29 -12.37 -15.50
N LEU A 280 19.39 -11.40 -15.35
CA LEU A 280 19.75 -10.02 -15.01
C LEU A 280 20.25 -9.88 -13.56
N CYS A 281 19.82 -10.76 -12.65
CA CYS A 281 20.26 -10.73 -11.24
C CYS A 281 21.79 -10.87 -11.09
N GLY A 282 22.43 -11.68 -11.94
CA GLY A 282 23.88 -11.89 -11.92
C GLY A 282 24.71 -10.92 -12.78
N LYS A 283 24.05 -10.01 -13.54
CA LYS A 283 24.70 -9.19 -14.58
C LYS A 283 24.52 -7.68 -14.38
N ALA A 284 23.91 -7.24 -13.28
CA ALA A 284 23.65 -5.82 -13.03
C ALA A 284 24.93 -5.06 -12.67
N GLU A 285 25.25 -4.02 -13.44
CA GLU A 285 26.41 -3.15 -13.24
C GLU A 285 26.02 -1.72 -12.82
N THR A 286 24.79 -1.31 -13.12
CA THR A 286 24.23 0.01 -12.78
C THR A 286 23.21 -0.07 -11.65
N VAL A 287 22.90 1.06 -11.04
CA VAL A 287 21.87 1.16 -9.98
C VAL A 287 20.49 0.81 -10.55
N GLU A 288 20.20 1.22 -11.78
CA GLU A 288 18.95 0.94 -12.48
C GLU A 288 18.83 -0.55 -12.79
N GLN A 289 19.90 -1.20 -13.28
CA GLN A 289 19.92 -2.65 -13.48
C GLN A 289 19.80 -3.41 -12.17
N THR A 290 20.43 -2.93 -11.09
CA THR A 290 20.30 -3.54 -9.76
C THR A 290 18.87 -3.44 -9.25
N SER A 291 18.21 -2.29 -9.49
CA SER A 291 16.81 -2.08 -9.14
C SER A 291 15.90 -3.03 -9.93
N LEU A 292 16.15 -3.22 -11.24
CA LEU A 292 15.44 -4.20 -12.06
C LEU A 292 15.65 -5.65 -11.58
N ALA A 293 16.90 -6.02 -11.31
CA ALA A 293 17.25 -7.31 -10.74
C ALA A 293 16.48 -7.58 -9.45
N VAL A 294 16.31 -6.58 -8.59
CA VAL A 294 15.51 -6.72 -7.36
C VAL A 294 14.05 -7.05 -7.67
N ALA A 295 13.43 -6.38 -8.66
CA ALA A 295 12.06 -6.69 -9.06
C ALA A 295 11.90 -8.12 -9.62
N TYR A 296 12.85 -8.59 -10.42
CA TYR A 296 12.84 -9.97 -10.93
C TYR A 296 13.12 -11.01 -9.83
N GLY A 297 13.94 -10.67 -8.84
CA GLY A 297 14.17 -11.50 -7.66
C GLY A 297 12.91 -11.68 -6.82
N TYR A 298 12.16 -10.60 -6.55
CA TYR A 298 10.84 -10.71 -5.92
C TYR A 298 9.86 -11.52 -6.78
N LEU A 299 9.87 -11.37 -8.10
CA LEU A 299 9.07 -12.19 -8.98
C LEU A 299 9.45 -13.68 -8.90
N ALA A 300 10.74 -14.01 -8.79
CA ALA A 300 11.20 -15.38 -8.59
C ALA A 300 10.71 -15.96 -7.25
N ILE A 301 10.77 -15.20 -6.16
CA ILE A 301 10.24 -15.64 -4.86
C ILE A 301 8.73 -15.90 -4.96
N LEU A 302 7.98 -14.98 -5.57
CA LEU A 302 6.54 -15.15 -5.79
C LEU A 302 6.25 -16.44 -6.57
N LEU A 303 6.91 -16.63 -7.72
CA LEU A 303 6.76 -17.85 -8.52
C LEU A 303 7.16 -19.10 -7.73
N GLY A 304 8.14 -18.99 -6.83
CA GLY A 304 8.53 -20.03 -5.87
C GLY A 304 7.35 -20.49 -5.01
N TYR A 305 6.72 -19.55 -4.31
CA TYR A 305 5.55 -19.86 -3.49
C TYR A 305 4.37 -20.35 -4.33
N LEU A 306 4.12 -19.76 -5.50
CA LEU A 306 3.05 -20.23 -6.39
C LEU A 306 3.30 -21.65 -6.90
N CYS A 307 4.54 -22.07 -7.12
CA CYS A 307 4.90 -23.43 -7.51
C CYS A 307 4.66 -24.49 -6.44
N LEU A 308 4.31 -24.10 -5.22
CA LEU A 308 3.78 -25.05 -4.24
C LEU A 308 2.45 -25.65 -4.74
N GLU A 309 1.68 -24.90 -5.53
CA GLU A 309 0.50 -25.40 -6.24
C GLU A 309 0.91 -26.20 -7.49
N ALA A 310 0.38 -27.43 -7.60
CA ALA A 310 0.84 -28.40 -8.60
C ALA A 310 0.59 -27.93 -10.04
N ARG A 311 -0.55 -27.28 -10.27
CA ARG A 311 -0.91 -26.74 -11.59
C ARG A 311 0.06 -25.66 -12.06
N VAL A 312 0.45 -24.74 -11.17
CA VAL A 312 1.43 -23.70 -11.47
C VAL A 312 2.79 -24.32 -11.82
N ARG A 313 3.22 -25.31 -11.04
CA ARG A 313 4.48 -26.04 -11.27
C ARG A 313 4.50 -26.77 -12.62
N GLN A 314 3.41 -27.43 -12.98
CA GLN A 314 3.27 -28.06 -14.30
C GLN A 314 3.34 -27.03 -15.42
N ARG A 315 2.64 -25.90 -15.27
CA ARG A 315 2.66 -24.82 -16.23
C ARG A 315 4.07 -24.25 -16.43
N LEU A 316 4.77 -23.94 -15.33
CA LEU A 316 6.16 -23.48 -15.36
C LEU A 316 7.07 -24.46 -16.09
N THR A 317 6.98 -25.75 -15.74
CA THR A 317 7.76 -26.83 -16.37
C THR A 317 7.53 -26.90 -17.87
N SER A 318 6.27 -26.72 -18.32
CA SER A 318 5.93 -26.73 -19.75
C SER A 318 6.52 -25.54 -20.52
N GLN A 319 6.53 -24.34 -19.93
CA GLN A 319 7.06 -23.13 -20.59
C GLN A 319 8.59 -23.06 -20.59
N SER A 320 9.25 -23.86 -19.75
CA SER A 320 10.69 -23.79 -19.49
C SER A 320 11.48 -25.01 -19.99
N ASN A 321 10.90 -25.82 -20.88
CA ASN A 321 11.51 -27.06 -21.36
C ASN A 321 11.98 -27.97 -20.22
N LYS A 322 11.14 -28.11 -19.18
CA LYS A 322 11.37 -28.90 -17.96
C LYS A 322 12.42 -28.37 -16.98
N LYS A 323 13.03 -27.21 -17.24
CA LYS A 323 14.09 -26.65 -16.37
C LYS A 323 13.59 -25.62 -15.35
N GLY A 324 12.29 -25.32 -15.36
CA GLY A 324 11.69 -24.21 -14.59
C GLY A 324 11.99 -24.22 -13.10
N LEU A 325 11.86 -25.38 -12.43
CA LEU A 325 12.17 -25.47 -11.00
C LEU A 325 13.66 -25.24 -10.70
N SER A 326 14.56 -25.73 -11.57
CA SER A 326 16.00 -25.48 -11.43
C SER A 326 16.30 -24.00 -11.56
N TYR A 327 15.81 -23.36 -12.63
CA TYR A 327 15.99 -21.94 -12.86
C TYR A 327 15.44 -21.09 -11.71
N LEU A 328 14.31 -21.50 -11.13
CA LEU A 328 13.68 -20.82 -10.01
C LEU A 328 14.52 -20.93 -8.74
N LEU A 329 15.02 -22.13 -8.45
CA LEU A 329 15.91 -22.38 -7.33
C LEU A 329 17.20 -21.54 -7.45
N ASP A 330 17.79 -21.49 -8.64
CA ASP A 330 18.99 -20.69 -8.92
C ASP A 330 18.68 -19.20 -8.72
N SER A 331 17.57 -18.71 -9.28
CA SER A 331 17.15 -17.29 -9.16
C SER A 331 16.92 -16.87 -7.70
N VAL A 332 16.27 -17.72 -6.90
CA VAL A 332 16.01 -17.42 -5.48
C VAL A 332 17.32 -17.39 -4.68
N GLN A 333 18.24 -18.33 -4.93
CA GLN A 333 19.55 -18.36 -4.26
C GLN A 333 20.44 -17.18 -4.67
N GLU A 334 20.45 -16.80 -5.95
CA GLU A 334 21.14 -15.60 -6.43
C GLU A 334 20.59 -14.34 -5.75
N PHE A 335 19.27 -14.22 -5.66
CA PHE A 335 18.64 -13.09 -4.99
C PHE A 335 18.92 -13.03 -3.48
N MET A 336 18.91 -14.17 -2.78
CA MET A 336 19.35 -14.26 -1.38
C MET A 336 20.79 -13.76 -1.22
N THR A 337 21.68 -14.14 -2.15
CA THR A 337 23.09 -13.71 -2.13
C THR A 337 23.24 -12.21 -2.40
N LEU A 338 22.46 -11.67 -3.34
CA LEU A 338 22.42 -10.23 -3.65
C LEU A 338 21.97 -9.42 -2.42
N HIS A 339 20.93 -9.89 -1.71
CA HIS A 339 20.39 -9.20 -0.54
C HIS A 339 21.22 -9.38 0.73
N ALA A 340 21.85 -10.53 0.96
CA ALA A 340 22.73 -10.74 2.12
C ALA A 340 23.89 -9.71 2.15
N ARG A 341 24.37 -9.31 0.97
CA ARG A 341 25.39 -8.25 0.81
C ARG A 341 24.87 -6.85 1.17
N ALA A 342 23.55 -6.63 1.12
CA ALA A 342 22.93 -5.31 1.28
C ALA A 342 22.19 -5.13 2.62
N ALA A 343 21.58 -6.17 3.18
CA ALA A 343 20.64 -6.10 4.31
C ALA A 343 20.90 -7.11 5.46
N GLY A 344 21.95 -7.94 5.37
CA GLY A 344 22.26 -8.97 6.37
C GLY A 344 21.49 -10.30 6.17
N ASP A 345 21.70 -11.26 7.08
CA ASP A 345 21.27 -12.67 6.94
C ASP A 345 19.76 -12.93 7.17
N ASP A 346 18.96 -11.93 7.55
CA ASP A 346 17.56 -12.11 7.97
C ASP A 346 16.67 -12.62 6.82
N LEU A 347 16.80 -12.05 5.62
CA LEU A 347 16.06 -12.50 4.43
C LEU A 347 16.45 -13.93 4.02
N ALA A 348 17.72 -14.31 4.21
CA ALA A 348 18.18 -15.65 3.88
C ALA A 348 17.52 -16.69 4.82
N ALA A 349 17.38 -16.37 6.11
CA ALA A 349 16.66 -17.20 7.05
C ALA A 349 15.17 -17.34 6.68
N THR A 350 14.51 -16.25 6.28
CA THR A 350 13.10 -16.25 5.87
C THR A 350 12.83 -17.12 4.64
N LEU A 351 13.72 -17.10 3.63
CA LEU A 351 13.52 -17.81 2.36
C LEU A 351 13.99 -19.27 2.38
N GLN A 352 14.74 -19.68 3.41
CA GLN A 352 15.27 -21.05 3.50
C GLN A 352 14.21 -22.16 3.47
N PRO A 353 13.02 -22.01 4.12
CA PRO A 353 11.92 -22.97 4.00
C PRO A 353 11.45 -23.15 2.55
N LEU A 354 11.29 -22.06 1.80
CA LEU A 354 10.89 -22.10 0.38
C LEU A 354 11.93 -22.85 -0.45
N VAL A 355 13.22 -22.55 -0.26
CA VAL A 355 14.32 -23.24 -0.96
C VAL A 355 14.30 -24.75 -0.69
N ASN A 356 14.03 -25.15 0.55
CA ASN A 356 13.95 -26.57 0.93
C ASN A 356 12.78 -27.28 0.25
N GLU A 357 11.60 -26.64 0.20
CA GLU A 357 10.43 -27.15 -0.51
C GLU A 357 10.70 -27.31 -2.01
N LEU A 358 11.27 -26.30 -2.66
CA LEU A 358 11.61 -26.36 -4.09
C LEU A 358 12.60 -27.49 -4.39
N ARG A 359 13.63 -27.67 -3.56
CA ARG A 359 14.58 -28.79 -3.68
C ARG A 359 13.90 -30.15 -3.50
N LEU A 360 12.96 -30.26 -2.56
CA LEU A 360 12.21 -31.49 -2.34
C LEU A 360 11.34 -31.83 -3.55
N MET A 361 10.72 -30.83 -4.18
CA MET A 361 9.94 -31.01 -5.40
C MET A 361 10.80 -31.48 -6.57
N MET A 362 11.98 -30.90 -6.76
CA MET A 362 12.93 -31.34 -7.80
C MET A 362 13.38 -32.79 -7.66
N LYS A 363 13.50 -33.30 -6.43
CA LYS A 363 13.84 -34.71 -6.19
C LYS A 363 12.69 -35.67 -6.51
N ARG A 364 11.46 -35.17 -6.57
CA ARG A 364 10.23 -35.95 -6.79
C ARG A 364 9.71 -35.89 -8.23
N SER A 365 10.17 -34.91 -9.02
CA SER A 365 9.89 -34.73 -10.46
C SER A 365 10.87 -35.51 -11.31
#